data_AF-B4L3A2-F1
#
_entry.id   AF-B4L3A2-F1
#
_cell.length_a   1.000
_cell.length_b   1.000
_cell.length_c   1.000
_cell.angle_alpha   90.00
_cell.angle_beta   90.00
_cell.angle_gamma   90.00
#
_symmetry.space_group_name_H-M   'P 1'
#
loop_
_entity.id
_entity.type
_entity.pdbx_description
1 polymer ?
#
loop_
_entity_poly.entity_id
_entity_poly.type
_entity_poly.pdbx_seq_one_letter_code
_entity_poly.pdbx_strand_id
1 'polypeptide(L)'
;MIVASNNNQSGNGNGNGYGYGYQRCVCRSNDQLSLISAYPDVAQCCSIGGPKMTFVRMLILMPLLLSLLANCGPLALPPPPPPPPPTPSARSAQSLAILRARDQCFRSERISPNQRLALDRQQYSNVPYVHRYVYCFWTRLQLWHDGTGFDPMRIVESFGGPRRLNLEQTVPAINGCNAHARRSARTALDWCYGAFVCVLRTAVGDWYRHHMQDVINGNA
;
A
#
# COMPACT_ATOMS: atom_id res chain seq x y z
N MET A 1 -27.00 36.86 -36.61
CA MET A 1 -27.31 38.00 -35.72
C MET A 1 -28.25 37.46 -34.66
N ILE A 2 -27.86 37.34 -33.40
CA ILE A 2 -27.74 38.44 -32.43
C ILE A 2 -26.51 38.22 -31.52
N VAL A 3 -25.84 39.34 -31.22
CA VAL A 3 -24.75 39.53 -30.27
C VAL A 3 -25.31 40.28 -29.06
N ALA A 4 -24.92 39.90 -27.83
CA ALA A 4 -24.66 40.74 -26.64
C ALA A 4 -24.24 39.78 -25.50
N SER A 5 -23.03 39.84 -24.89
CA SER A 5 -22.49 40.84 -23.92
C SER A 5 -23.45 41.15 -22.76
N ASN A 6 -23.07 41.27 -21.48
CA ASN A 6 -21.78 41.42 -20.80
C ASN A 6 -21.97 41.23 -19.28
N ASN A 7 -20.89 40.87 -18.58
CA ASN A 7 -20.39 41.37 -17.28
C ASN A 7 -21.30 41.46 -16.04
N ASN A 8 -20.83 40.91 -14.90
CA ASN A 8 -20.07 41.75 -13.94
C ASN A 8 -19.34 40.94 -12.86
N GLN A 9 -18.11 41.39 -12.58
CA GLN A 9 -17.28 41.09 -11.42
C GLN A 9 -17.77 41.85 -10.18
N SER A 10 -17.39 41.35 -9.00
CA SER A 10 -16.83 42.07 -7.82
C SER A 10 -17.15 41.20 -6.58
N GLY A 11 -16.27 40.82 -5.66
CA GLY A 11 -15.05 41.46 -5.17
C GLY A 11 -15.20 41.69 -3.65
N ASN A 12 -14.37 41.01 -2.84
CA ASN A 12 -13.99 41.22 -1.41
C ASN A 12 -13.93 39.86 -0.69
N GLY A 13 -12.95 39.52 0.14
CA GLY A 13 -11.84 40.27 0.72
C GLY A 13 -11.54 39.70 2.11
N ASN A 14 -10.28 39.32 2.34
CA ASN A 14 -9.54 39.15 3.61
C ASN A 14 -10.09 38.32 4.79
N GLY A 15 -9.23 37.44 5.31
CA GLY A 15 -9.31 36.95 6.70
C GLY A 15 -8.30 35.84 7.02
N ASN A 16 -7.10 36.24 7.46
CA ASN A 16 -6.11 35.35 8.08
C ASN A 16 -6.66 34.72 9.37
N GLY A 17 -6.38 33.44 9.61
CA GLY A 17 -6.69 32.78 10.88
C GLY A 17 -5.94 31.46 11.04
N TYR A 18 -4.75 31.52 11.63
CA TYR A 18 -4.08 30.36 12.20
C TYR A 18 -4.88 29.88 13.41
N GLY A 19 -5.34 28.63 13.39
CA GLY A 19 -6.07 28.04 14.51
C GLY A 19 -5.87 26.52 14.55
N TYR A 20 -4.98 26.09 15.44
CA TYR A 20 -4.87 24.68 15.85
C TYR A 20 -6.14 24.30 16.62
N GLY A 21 -7.12 23.72 15.92
CA GLY A 21 -8.36 23.22 16.48
C GLY A 21 -8.27 21.72 16.76
N TYR A 22 -8.22 21.37 18.04
CA TYR A 22 -8.36 20.00 18.52
C TYR A 22 -9.67 19.37 18.01
N GLN A 23 -9.58 18.24 17.32
CA GLN A 23 -10.73 17.45 16.88
C GLN A 23 -11.47 16.93 18.13
N ARG A 24 -12.65 17.48 18.39
CA ARG A 24 -13.57 17.01 19.44
C ARG A 24 -14.27 15.74 18.92
N CYS A 25 -14.01 14.59 19.53
CA CYS A 25 -14.78 13.38 19.28
C CYS A 25 -16.23 13.62 19.71
N VAL A 26 -17.17 13.64 18.75
CA VAL A 26 -18.61 13.67 19.01
C VAL A 26 -19.09 12.23 18.95
N CYS A 27 -19.42 11.65 20.11
CA CYS A 27 -20.17 10.39 20.17
C CYS A 27 -21.59 10.67 19.67
N ARG A 28 -21.87 10.26 18.43
CA ARG A 28 -23.20 10.21 17.85
C ARG A 28 -23.81 8.87 18.26
N SER A 29 -24.89 8.91 19.03
CA SER A 29 -25.76 7.74 19.21
C SER A 29 -27.21 8.23 19.23
N ASN A 30 -27.88 8.01 18.10
CA ASN A 30 -29.34 7.97 18.04
C ASN A 30 -29.70 6.49 18.16
N ASP A 31 -30.46 6.13 19.18
CA ASP A 31 -31.44 5.05 19.09
C ASP A 31 -32.60 5.34 20.04
N GLN A 32 -33.81 5.31 19.49
CA GLN A 32 -35.07 5.29 20.23
C GLN A 32 -35.33 3.86 20.74
N LEU A 33 -35.67 3.70 22.03
CA LEU A 33 -36.98 3.19 22.48
C LEU A 33 -37.08 3.15 24.02
N SER A 34 -38.05 3.92 24.54
CA SER A 34 -38.98 3.63 25.64
C SER A 34 -38.53 3.06 27.02
N LEU A 35 -38.88 3.88 28.04
CA LEU A 35 -39.59 3.57 29.31
C LEU A 35 -38.78 3.26 30.62
N ILE A 36 -38.94 4.22 31.55
CA ILE A 36 -39.19 4.09 33.02
C ILE A 36 -37.99 4.06 34.00
N SER A 37 -37.84 5.23 34.66
CA SER A 37 -37.70 5.48 36.11
C SER A 37 -36.35 5.40 36.85
N ALA A 38 -36.19 6.42 37.70
CA ALA A 38 -35.43 6.54 38.95
C ALA A 38 -33.94 6.93 38.90
N TYR A 39 -33.70 8.22 39.24
CA TYR A 39 -32.53 8.79 39.93
C TYR A 39 -32.24 8.05 41.28
N PRO A 40 -31.12 8.28 42.01
CA PRO A 40 -30.25 9.47 41.98
C PRO A 40 -28.71 9.29 42.03
N ASP A 41 -28.05 10.45 41.88
CA ASP A 41 -26.73 10.91 42.33
C ASP A 41 -25.83 9.97 43.16
N VAL A 42 -24.54 9.91 42.80
CA VAL A 42 -23.45 10.28 43.73
C VAL A 42 -22.27 10.88 42.93
N ALA A 43 -21.99 12.15 43.17
CA ALA A 43 -20.70 12.78 42.88
C ALA A 43 -19.70 12.42 43.99
N GLN A 44 -18.44 12.09 43.65
CA GLN A 44 -17.37 12.10 44.66
C GLN A 44 -16.02 12.54 44.10
N CYS A 45 -15.57 13.69 44.60
CA CYS A 45 -14.27 14.31 44.43
C CYS A 45 -13.25 13.85 45.49
N CYS A 46 -11.97 14.16 45.22
CA CYS A 46 -10.81 14.25 46.13
C CYS A 46 -10.14 12.90 46.49
N SER A 47 -8.83 12.75 46.71
CA SER A 47 -7.73 13.72 46.93
C SER A 47 -6.35 13.04 46.81
N ILE A 48 -5.33 13.90 46.87
CA ILE A 48 -3.87 13.75 46.85
C ILE A 48 -3.29 12.98 48.05
N GLY A 49 -2.17 12.25 47.86
CA GLY A 49 -1.27 11.87 48.95
C GLY A 49 -0.19 10.84 48.56
N GLY A 50 1.03 11.28 48.27
CA GLY A 50 2.24 10.43 48.45
C GLY A 50 2.77 10.53 49.88
N PRO A 51 4.00 10.10 50.21
CA PRO A 51 4.84 9.03 49.67
C PRO A 51 5.35 8.07 50.79
N LYS A 52 6.25 7.14 50.41
CA LYS A 52 7.16 6.31 51.25
C LYS A 52 6.67 4.92 51.69
N MET A 53 7.24 3.88 51.07
CA MET A 53 7.98 2.78 51.72
C MET A 53 8.21 1.64 50.71
N THR A 54 9.19 1.80 49.81
CA THR A 54 9.54 0.79 48.78
C THR A 54 10.97 0.26 48.93
N PHE A 55 11.58 0.38 50.11
CA PHE A 55 12.96 -0.06 50.34
C PHE A 55 13.10 -1.45 50.98
N VAL A 56 12.04 -2.01 51.56
CA VAL A 56 12.13 -3.27 52.32
C VAL A 56 11.98 -4.52 51.43
N ARG A 57 11.38 -4.39 50.23
CA ARG A 57 11.19 -5.54 49.31
C ARG A 57 12.42 -5.92 48.48
N MET A 58 13.45 -5.07 48.40
CA MET A 58 14.66 -5.36 47.62
C MET A 58 15.71 -6.20 48.38
N LEU A 59 15.69 -6.21 49.72
CA LEU A 59 16.72 -6.85 50.54
C LEU A 59 16.55 -8.37 50.73
N ILE A 60 15.43 -8.95 50.28
CA ILE A 60 15.16 -10.40 50.44
C ILE A 60 15.45 -11.19 49.14
N LEU A 61 15.58 -10.52 47.99
CA LEU A 61 15.75 -11.19 46.69
C LEU A 61 17.22 -11.34 46.25
N MET A 62 18.16 -10.64 46.88
CA MET A 62 19.59 -10.71 46.55
C MET A 62 20.35 -11.96 47.05
N PRO A 63 20.01 -12.60 48.18
CA PRO A 63 20.73 -13.81 48.62
C PRO A 63 20.41 -15.04 47.75
N LEU A 64 19.19 -15.12 47.20
CA LEU A 64 18.74 -16.24 46.38
C LEU A 64 19.41 -16.28 45.00
N LEU A 65 19.80 -15.12 44.46
CA LEU A 65 20.47 -15.02 43.16
C LEU A 65 21.94 -15.45 43.24
N LEU A 66 22.59 -15.27 44.41
CA LEU A 66 24.00 -15.60 44.60
C LEU A 66 24.23 -17.12 44.79
N SER A 67 23.25 -17.85 45.33
CA SER A 67 23.34 -19.32 45.50
C SER A 67 23.23 -20.10 44.18
N LEU A 68 22.71 -19.48 43.11
CA LEU A 68 22.59 -20.11 41.78
C LEU A 68 23.86 -20.00 40.92
N LEU A 69 24.81 -19.14 41.28
CA LEU A 69 26.04 -18.89 40.50
C LEU A 69 27.21 -19.80 40.90
N ALA A 70 27.06 -20.62 41.95
CA ALA A 70 28.16 -21.45 42.48
C ALA A 70 28.27 -22.85 41.83
N ASN A 71 27.47 -23.18 40.82
CA ASN A 71 27.46 -24.51 40.19
C ASN A 71 27.80 -24.49 38.69
N CYS A 72 28.71 -23.61 38.27
CA CYS A 72 29.27 -23.62 36.92
C CYS A 72 30.51 -24.51 36.87
N GLY A 73 30.31 -25.81 36.64
CA GLY A 73 31.34 -26.64 36.01
C GLY A 73 31.62 -26.16 34.58
N PRO A 74 32.75 -26.53 33.95
CA PRO A 74 33.08 -26.09 32.60
C PRO A 74 32.17 -26.80 31.59
N LEU A 75 31.01 -26.21 31.31
CA LEU A 75 30.15 -26.61 30.21
C LEU A 75 30.82 -26.18 28.91
N ALA A 76 31.22 -27.16 28.12
CA ALA A 76 31.63 -26.98 26.74
C ALA A 76 30.58 -26.13 26.00
N LEU A 77 31.04 -25.03 25.39
CA LEU A 77 30.20 -24.15 24.58
C LEU A 77 29.55 -24.97 23.45
N PRO A 78 28.22 -24.89 23.26
CA PRO A 78 27.60 -25.47 22.07
C PRO A 78 28.16 -24.79 20.82
N PRO A 79 28.31 -25.52 19.69
CA PRO A 79 28.78 -24.95 18.45
C PRO A 79 27.87 -23.78 18.02
N PRO A 80 28.43 -22.72 17.41
CA PRO A 80 27.63 -21.59 16.95
C PRO A 80 26.55 -22.08 15.98
N PRO A 81 25.32 -21.52 16.06
CA PRO A 81 24.27 -21.85 15.11
C PRO A 81 24.76 -21.57 13.68
N PRO A 82 24.35 -22.40 12.69
CA PRO A 82 24.70 -22.15 11.31
C PRO A 82 24.21 -20.77 10.88
N PRO A 83 24.95 -20.08 9.99
CA PRO A 83 24.55 -18.76 9.51
C PRO A 83 23.14 -18.83 8.89
N PRO A 84 22.28 -17.83 9.12
CA PRO A 84 20.95 -17.81 8.53
C PRO A 84 21.07 -17.87 7.00
N PRO A 85 20.17 -18.58 6.31
CA PRO A 85 20.19 -18.65 4.86
C PRO A 85 20.11 -17.24 4.27
N PRO A 86 20.78 -16.98 3.13
CA PRO A 86 20.75 -15.66 2.50
C PRO A 86 19.31 -15.28 2.19
N THR A 87 18.83 -14.21 2.80
CA THR A 87 17.50 -13.66 2.52
C THR A 87 17.52 -13.08 1.11
N PRO A 88 16.58 -13.45 0.23
CA PRO A 88 16.45 -12.80 -1.07
C PRO A 88 16.30 -11.29 -0.86
N SER A 89 17.07 -10.49 -1.59
CA SER A 89 16.84 -9.05 -1.64
C SER A 89 15.38 -8.78 -2.03
N ALA A 90 14.77 -7.72 -1.48
CA ALA A 90 13.40 -7.33 -1.85
C ALA A 90 13.22 -7.22 -3.37
N ARG A 91 14.29 -6.86 -4.08
CA ARG A 91 14.37 -6.81 -5.53
C ARG A 91 14.23 -8.18 -6.19
N SER A 92 14.95 -9.19 -5.71
CA SER A 92 14.86 -10.55 -6.26
C SER A 92 13.52 -11.22 -5.92
N ALA A 93 12.95 -10.89 -4.75
CA ALA A 93 11.60 -11.32 -4.39
C ALA A 93 10.55 -10.73 -5.35
N GLN A 94 10.66 -9.45 -5.71
CA GLN A 94 9.76 -8.82 -6.66
C GLN A 94 9.91 -9.37 -8.09
N SER A 95 11.14 -9.48 -8.59
CA SER A 95 11.40 -10.07 -9.92
C SER A 95 10.80 -11.48 -10.01
N LEU A 96 10.95 -12.27 -8.95
CA LEU A 96 10.33 -13.59 -8.85
C LEU A 96 8.79 -13.54 -8.81
N ALA A 97 8.20 -12.58 -8.09
CA ALA A 97 6.74 -12.38 -8.07
C ALA A 97 6.20 -12.04 -9.46
N ILE A 98 6.90 -11.17 -10.20
CA ILE A 98 6.59 -10.83 -11.60
C ILE A 98 6.63 -12.07 -12.47
N LEU A 99 7.73 -12.84 -12.44
CA LEU A 99 7.88 -14.06 -13.24
C LEU A 99 6.79 -15.09 -12.92
N ARG A 100 6.48 -15.30 -11.63
CA ARG A 100 5.39 -16.18 -11.19
C ARG A 100 4.03 -15.71 -11.70
N ALA A 101 3.72 -14.42 -11.60
CA ALA A 101 2.46 -13.87 -12.10
C ALA A 101 2.33 -14.06 -13.62
N ARG A 102 3.41 -13.84 -14.38
CA ARG A 102 3.44 -14.09 -15.84
C ARG A 102 3.11 -15.54 -16.17
N ASP A 103 3.83 -16.49 -15.59
CA ASP A 103 3.63 -17.92 -15.87
C ASP A 103 2.23 -18.40 -15.48
N GLN A 104 1.71 -17.91 -14.35
CA GLN A 104 0.35 -18.22 -13.92
C GLN A 104 -0.69 -17.67 -14.91
N CYS A 105 -0.52 -16.45 -15.40
CA CYS A 105 -1.46 -15.84 -16.36
C CYS A 105 -1.35 -16.41 -17.77
N PHE A 106 -0.15 -16.83 -18.20
CA PHE A 106 -0.02 -17.57 -19.46
C PHE A 106 -0.80 -18.89 -19.43
N ARG A 107 -0.79 -19.59 -18.28
CA ARG A 107 -1.54 -20.83 -18.08
C ARG A 107 -3.04 -20.58 -17.92
N SER A 108 -3.47 -19.63 -17.08
CA SER A 108 -4.89 -19.38 -16.83
C SER A 108 -5.62 -18.89 -18.06
N GLU A 109 -5.00 -17.99 -18.83
CA GLU A 109 -5.61 -17.39 -20.01
C GLU A 109 -5.40 -18.22 -21.29
N ARG A 110 -4.81 -19.42 -21.16
CA ARG A 110 -4.51 -20.35 -22.26
C ARG A 110 -3.80 -19.67 -23.43
N ILE A 111 -2.75 -18.91 -23.10
CA ILE A 111 -1.97 -18.13 -24.06
C ILE A 111 -1.16 -19.08 -24.95
N SER A 112 -1.32 -18.98 -26.27
CA SER A 112 -0.56 -19.80 -27.21
C SER A 112 0.92 -19.39 -27.28
N PRO A 113 1.83 -20.24 -27.78
CA PRO A 113 3.25 -19.89 -27.88
C PRO A 113 3.54 -18.59 -28.65
N ASN A 114 2.83 -18.36 -29.77
CA ASN A 114 2.98 -17.14 -30.56
C ASN A 114 2.46 -15.90 -29.82
N GLN A 115 1.35 -16.03 -29.10
CA GLN A 115 0.81 -14.95 -28.27
C GLN A 115 1.73 -14.64 -27.09
N ARG A 116 2.32 -15.67 -26.48
CA ARG A 116 3.32 -15.54 -25.41
C ARG A 116 4.54 -14.78 -25.91
N LEU A 117 5.08 -15.15 -27.09
CA LEU A 117 6.21 -14.44 -27.69
C LEU A 117 5.90 -12.95 -27.93
N ALA A 118 4.68 -12.62 -28.37
CA ALA A 118 4.27 -11.22 -28.52
C ALA A 118 4.25 -10.48 -27.15
N LEU A 119 3.72 -11.11 -26.11
CA LEU A 119 3.69 -10.55 -24.75
C LEU A 119 5.08 -10.47 -24.10
N ASP A 120 5.98 -11.41 -24.38
CA ASP A 120 7.39 -11.37 -23.98
C ASP A 120 8.13 -10.21 -24.67
N ARG A 121 7.79 -9.93 -25.93
CA ARG A 121 8.23 -8.74 -26.68
C ARG A 121 7.47 -7.47 -26.31
N GLN A 122 6.62 -7.52 -25.28
CA GLN A 122 5.84 -6.39 -24.77
C GLN A 122 4.91 -5.76 -25.83
N GLN A 123 4.40 -6.59 -26.73
CA GLN A 123 3.43 -6.19 -27.75
C GLN A 123 2.01 -6.40 -27.21
N TYR A 124 1.35 -5.30 -26.84
CA TYR A 124 0.03 -5.30 -26.20
C TYR A 124 -1.07 -4.83 -27.15
N SER A 125 -1.25 -5.55 -28.27
CA SER A 125 -2.30 -5.27 -29.25
C SER A 125 -3.71 -5.27 -28.62
N ASN A 126 -4.62 -4.47 -29.19
CA ASN A 126 -6.01 -4.37 -28.73
C ASN A 126 -6.83 -5.60 -29.19
N VAL A 127 -6.63 -6.71 -28.49
CA VAL A 127 -7.29 -8.00 -28.77
C VAL A 127 -7.69 -8.70 -27.47
N PRO A 128 -8.74 -9.55 -27.47
CA PRO A 128 -9.33 -10.07 -26.23
C PRO A 128 -8.38 -10.84 -25.31
N TYR A 129 -7.42 -11.61 -25.87
CA TYR A 129 -6.47 -12.36 -25.04
C TYR A 129 -5.50 -11.45 -24.29
N VAL A 130 -5.14 -10.29 -24.87
CA VAL A 130 -4.25 -9.33 -24.23
C VAL A 130 -4.95 -8.67 -23.07
N HIS A 131 -6.24 -8.30 -23.21
CA HIS A 131 -6.99 -7.72 -22.11
C HIS A 131 -7.07 -8.68 -20.93
N ARG A 132 -7.41 -9.95 -21.18
CA ARG A 132 -7.44 -11.00 -20.15
C ARG A 132 -6.09 -11.20 -19.48
N TYR A 133 -5.01 -11.26 -20.27
CA TYR A 133 -3.65 -11.41 -19.74
C TYR A 133 -3.24 -10.22 -18.86
N VAL A 134 -3.43 -8.99 -19.35
CA VAL A 134 -3.09 -7.74 -18.63
C VAL A 134 -3.86 -7.68 -17.31
N TYR A 135 -5.17 -7.94 -17.37
CA TYR A 135 -6.02 -7.97 -16.19
C TYR A 135 -5.57 -9.03 -15.16
N CYS A 136 -5.29 -10.26 -15.61
CA CYS A 136 -4.76 -11.32 -14.75
C CYS A 136 -3.43 -10.90 -14.11
N PHE A 137 -2.51 -10.39 -14.91
CA PHE A 137 -1.15 -10.07 -14.48
C PHE A 137 -1.15 -9.01 -13.38
N TRP A 138 -1.85 -7.91 -13.60
CA TRP A 138 -1.88 -6.81 -12.63
C TRP A 138 -2.71 -7.11 -11.38
N THR A 139 -3.79 -7.89 -11.52
CA THR A 139 -4.57 -8.37 -10.37
C THR A 139 -3.75 -9.33 -9.49
N ARG A 140 -2.96 -10.24 -10.10
CA ARG A 140 -2.09 -11.16 -9.34
C ARG A 140 -0.98 -10.46 -8.58
N LEU A 141 -0.44 -9.37 -9.15
CA LEU A 141 0.49 -8.51 -8.45
C LEU A 141 -0.19 -7.61 -7.41
N GLN A 142 -1.52 -7.62 -7.36
CA GLN A 142 -2.36 -6.77 -6.51
C GLN A 142 -2.05 -5.27 -6.71
N LEU A 143 -1.73 -4.90 -7.95
CA LEU A 143 -1.48 -3.51 -8.36
C LEU A 143 -2.68 -2.91 -9.09
N TRP A 144 -3.66 -3.76 -9.43
CA TRP A 144 -4.95 -3.38 -9.99
C TRP A 144 -6.08 -3.81 -9.05
N HIS A 145 -7.09 -2.94 -8.93
CA HIS A 145 -8.33 -3.24 -8.23
C HIS A 145 -9.54 -2.75 -9.03
N ASP A 146 -10.60 -3.55 -9.11
CA ASP A 146 -11.79 -3.25 -9.93
C ASP A 146 -12.59 -2.03 -9.45
N GLY A 147 -12.38 -1.58 -8.21
CA GLY A 147 -13.02 -0.40 -7.66
C GLY A 147 -12.23 0.89 -7.87
N THR A 148 -10.90 0.83 -7.96
CA THR A 148 -10.02 2.00 -7.87
C THR A 148 -9.01 2.12 -9.02
N GLY A 149 -8.83 1.06 -9.81
CA GLY A 149 -7.87 1.00 -10.89
C GLY A 149 -6.46 0.63 -10.43
N PHE A 150 -5.45 1.16 -11.11
CA PHE A 150 -4.05 0.98 -10.70
C PHE A 150 -3.74 1.76 -9.43
N ASP A 151 -3.10 1.12 -8.45
CA ASP A 151 -2.59 1.79 -7.25
C ASP A 151 -1.20 2.40 -7.52
N PRO A 152 -1.08 3.72 -7.65
CA PRO A 152 0.18 4.35 -8.01
C PRO A 152 1.25 4.22 -6.93
N MET A 153 0.86 4.26 -5.65
CA MET A 153 1.81 4.19 -4.54
C MET A 153 2.38 2.79 -4.44
N ARG A 154 1.50 1.78 -4.52
CA ARG A 154 1.92 0.38 -4.49
C ARG A 154 2.76 0.01 -5.72
N ILE A 155 2.49 0.59 -6.88
CA ILE A 155 3.35 0.48 -8.08
C ILE A 155 4.74 1.04 -7.76
N VAL A 156 4.84 2.27 -7.26
CA VAL A 156 6.14 2.89 -6.95
C VAL A 156 6.93 2.06 -5.94
N GLU A 157 6.29 1.60 -4.87
CA GLU A 157 6.91 0.75 -3.85
C GLU A 157 7.39 -0.59 -4.43
N SER A 158 6.51 -1.27 -5.18
CA SER A 158 6.80 -2.57 -5.79
C SER A 158 7.97 -2.50 -6.76
N PHE A 159 8.28 -1.34 -7.31
CA PHE A 159 9.26 -1.15 -8.37
C PHE A 159 10.53 -0.43 -7.92
N GLY A 160 10.88 -0.53 -6.64
CA GLY A 160 12.14 -0.02 -6.09
C GLY A 160 12.06 1.41 -5.54
N GLY A 161 10.84 1.92 -5.36
CA GLY A 161 10.55 3.16 -4.66
C GLY A 161 10.86 4.43 -5.47
N PRO A 162 10.82 5.60 -4.81
CA PRO A 162 10.97 6.92 -5.45
C PRO A 162 12.30 7.12 -6.19
N ARG A 163 13.31 6.30 -5.90
CA ARG A 163 14.61 6.30 -6.59
C ARG A 163 14.52 5.80 -8.03
N ARG A 164 13.49 5.02 -8.37
CA ARG A 164 13.29 4.42 -9.70
C ARG A 164 12.17 5.10 -10.47
N LEU A 165 11.13 5.52 -9.75
CA LEU A 165 9.96 6.19 -10.31
C LEU A 165 9.75 7.50 -9.57
N ASN A 166 9.83 8.63 -10.28
CA ASN A 166 9.55 9.94 -9.69
C ASN A 166 8.06 10.00 -9.28
N LEU A 167 7.79 10.16 -7.98
CA LEU A 167 6.44 10.22 -7.43
C LEU A 167 5.59 11.35 -8.04
N GLU A 168 6.17 12.53 -8.22
CA GLU A 168 5.48 13.72 -8.72
C GLU A 168 5.01 13.56 -10.17
N GLN A 169 5.67 12.69 -10.94
CA GLN A 169 5.30 12.38 -12.30
C GLN A 169 4.43 11.11 -12.38
N THR A 170 4.77 10.09 -11.59
CA THR A 170 4.17 8.75 -11.67
C THR A 170 2.73 8.75 -11.17
N VAL A 171 2.49 9.34 -10.00
CA VAL A 171 1.17 9.36 -9.36
C VAL A 171 0.11 10.05 -10.25
N PRO A 172 0.33 11.30 -10.73
CA PRO A 172 -0.67 11.95 -11.59
C PRO A 172 -0.81 11.25 -12.95
N ALA A 173 0.25 10.68 -13.53
CA ALA A 173 0.16 9.94 -14.79
C ALA A 173 -0.76 8.72 -14.66
N ILE A 174 -0.57 7.90 -13.63
CA ILE A 174 -1.39 6.70 -13.38
C ILE A 174 -2.83 7.09 -13.07
N ASN A 175 -3.06 8.06 -12.17
CA ASN A 175 -4.40 8.50 -11.80
C ASN A 175 -5.15 9.10 -13.00
N GLY A 176 -4.46 9.89 -13.83
CA GLY A 176 -5.01 10.43 -15.07
C GLY A 176 -5.43 9.33 -16.03
N CYS A 177 -4.61 8.28 -16.18
CA CYS A 177 -4.94 7.13 -17.02
C CYS A 177 -6.10 6.28 -16.48
N ASN A 178 -6.16 6.05 -15.16
CA ASN A 178 -7.30 5.39 -14.52
C ASN A 178 -8.59 6.16 -14.82
N ALA A 179 -8.61 7.47 -14.57
CA ALA A 179 -9.78 8.31 -14.80
C ALA A 179 -10.18 8.40 -16.28
N HIS A 180 -9.19 8.52 -17.18
CA HIS A 180 -9.45 8.58 -18.61
C HIS A 180 -10.08 7.29 -19.13
N ALA A 181 -9.48 6.14 -18.84
CA ALA A 181 -9.98 4.84 -19.30
C ALA A 181 -11.33 4.48 -18.67
N ARG A 182 -11.59 4.92 -17.43
CA ARG A 182 -12.86 4.63 -16.75
C ARG A 182 -14.08 5.19 -17.51
N ARG A 183 -13.92 6.32 -18.21
CA ARG A 183 -15.03 7.01 -18.91
C ARG A 183 -15.65 6.20 -20.05
N SER A 184 -14.89 5.30 -20.67
CA SER A 184 -15.33 4.52 -21.83
C SER A 184 -15.38 3.01 -21.57
N ALA A 185 -14.80 2.55 -20.46
CA ALA A 185 -14.76 1.13 -20.13
C ALA A 185 -16.14 0.58 -19.75
N ARG A 186 -16.51 -0.55 -20.37
CA ARG A 186 -17.76 -1.27 -20.07
C ARG A 186 -17.58 -2.33 -19.00
N THR A 187 -16.37 -2.86 -18.87
CA THR A 187 -16.00 -3.91 -17.91
C THR A 187 -14.73 -3.53 -17.15
N ALA A 188 -14.47 -4.18 -16.01
CA ALA A 188 -13.21 -4.00 -15.27
C ALA A 188 -11.99 -4.41 -16.11
N LEU A 189 -12.15 -5.44 -16.95
CA LEU A 189 -11.13 -5.91 -17.88
C LEU A 189 -10.81 -4.85 -18.96
N ASP A 190 -11.81 -4.20 -19.54
CA ASP A 190 -11.61 -3.11 -20.50
C ASP A 190 -11.00 -1.88 -19.84
N TRP A 191 -11.40 -1.60 -18.59
CA TRP A 191 -10.83 -0.51 -17.82
C TRP A 191 -9.36 -0.73 -17.53
N CYS A 192 -8.99 -1.93 -17.06
CA CYS A 192 -7.61 -2.32 -16.78
C CYS A 192 -6.74 -2.18 -18.02
N TYR A 193 -7.19 -2.76 -19.14
CA TYR A 193 -6.46 -2.66 -20.39
C TYR A 193 -6.32 -1.20 -20.85
N GLY A 194 -7.41 -0.43 -20.86
CA GLY A 194 -7.41 0.97 -21.27
C GLY A 194 -6.48 1.85 -20.43
N ALA A 195 -6.48 1.66 -19.11
CA ALA A 195 -5.59 2.37 -18.20
C ALA A 195 -4.13 1.96 -18.44
N PHE A 196 -3.88 0.67 -18.63
CA PHE A 196 -2.53 0.13 -18.89
C PHE A 196 -1.92 0.70 -20.17
N VAL A 197 -2.64 0.66 -21.29
CA VAL A 197 -2.12 1.22 -22.56
C VAL A 197 -1.95 2.74 -22.51
N CYS A 198 -2.75 3.44 -21.70
CA CYS A 198 -2.53 4.85 -21.42
C CYS A 198 -1.21 5.06 -20.66
N VAL A 199 -0.97 4.31 -19.58
CA VAL A 199 0.27 4.39 -18.79
C VAL A 199 1.50 4.07 -19.64
N LEU A 200 1.40 3.10 -20.56
CA LEU A 200 2.47 2.75 -21.49
C LEU A 200 2.94 3.91 -22.38
N ARG A 201 2.16 4.98 -22.54
CA ARG A 201 2.51 6.19 -23.32
C ARG A 201 3.17 7.29 -22.48
N THR A 202 3.47 7.00 -21.22
CA THR A 202 4.10 7.94 -20.28
C THR A 202 5.51 7.47 -19.91
N ALA A 203 6.26 8.29 -19.18
CA ALA A 203 7.57 7.91 -18.63
C ALA A 203 7.51 6.68 -17.71
N VAL A 204 6.38 6.44 -17.04
CA VAL A 204 6.14 5.23 -16.24
C VAL A 204 6.11 3.99 -17.15
N GLY A 205 5.53 4.13 -18.33
CA GLY A 205 5.51 3.12 -19.38
C GLY A 205 6.91 2.80 -19.92
N ASP A 206 7.73 3.82 -20.18
CA ASP A 206 9.12 3.64 -20.61
C ASP A 206 9.92 2.88 -19.56
N TRP A 207 9.82 3.29 -18.30
CA TRP A 207 10.46 2.61 -17.19
C TRP A 207 10.01 1.13 -17.09
N TYR A 208 8.69 0.88 -17.19
CA TYR A 208 8.13 -0.47 -17.13
C TYR A 208 8.73 -1.37 -18.22
N ARG A 209 8.86 -0.87 -19.45
CA ARG A 209 9.43 -1.64 -20.56
C ARG A 209 10.87 -2.10 -20.27
N HIS A 210 11.72 -1.18 -19.80
CA HIS A 210 13.10 -1.49 -19.44
C HIS A 210 13.16 -2.48 -18.26
N HIS A 211 12.40 -2.22 -17.20
CA HIS A 211 12.38 -3.09 -16.03
C HIS A 211 11.93 -4.51 -16.38
N MET A 212 10.91 -4.66 -17.22
CA MET A 212 10.44 -5.97 -17.64
C MET A 212 11.46 -6.70 -18.52
N GLN A 213 12.25 -5.99 -19.34
CA GLN A 213 13.36 -6.60 -20.07
C GLN A 213 14.42 -7.12 -19.11
N ASP A 214 14.78 -6.34 -18.08
CA ASP A 214 15.74 -6.78 -17.06
C ASP A 214 15.23 -8.02 -16.32
N VAL A 215 13.96 -8.04 -15.92
CA VAL A 215 13.36 -9.19 -15.21
C VAL A 215 13.36 -10.45 -16.08
N ILE A 216 12.98 -10.33 -17.36
CA ILE A 216 12.92 -11.47 -18.29
C ILE A 216 14.32 -12.01 -18.60
N ASN A 217 15.31 -11.12 -18.74
CA ASN A 217 16.69 -11.49 -19.06
C ASN A 217 17.50 -11.91 -17.83
N GLY A 218 16.94 -11.80 -16.62
CA GLY A 218 17.64 -12.14 -15.37
C GLY A 218 18.62 -11.07 -14.87
N ASN A 219 18.48 -9.83 -15.33
CA ASN A 219 19.33 -8.68 -14.98
C ASN A 219 18.77 -7.81 -13.85
N ALA A 220 17.56 -8.10 -13.35
CA ALA A 220 16.80 -7.23 -12.45
C ALA A 220 17.20 -7.28 -10.97
#